data_AF-A0A952GYS9-F1
#
_entry.id   AF-A0A952GYS9-F1
#
_cell.length_a   1.000
_cell.length_b   1.000
_cell.length_c   1.000
_cell.angle_alpha   90.00
_cell.angle_beta   90.00
_cell.angle_gamma   90.00
#
_symmetry.space_group_name_H-M   'P 1'
#
loop_
_entity.id
_entity.type
_entity.pdbx_description
1 polymer ?
#
loop_
_entity_poly.entity_id
_entity_poly.type
_entity_poly.pdbx_seq_one_letter_code
_entity_poly.pdbx_strand_id
1 'polypeptide(L)' 'GREGESVLIEAAARSFLHHQVRSMVGCLALVGLGRWPEQRIRDALATRDRQALGLNAPAEGLYFVRARY' A
#
# COMPACT_ATOMS: atom_id res chain seq x y z
N GLY A 1 -9.19 7.76 3.12
CA GLY A 1 -9.82 8.70 4.07
C GLY A 1 -9.62 8.21 5.49
N ARG A 2 -10.02 9.00 6.50
CA ARG A 2 -10.08 8.55 7.89
C ARG A 2 -11.54 8.38 8.31
N GLU A 3 -11.87 7.23 8.88
CA GLU A 3 -13.19 6.91 9.39
C GLU A 3 -13.06 6.56 10.88
N GLY A 4 -13.37 7.53 11.74
CA GLY A 4 -13.12 7.42 13.18
C GLY A 4 -11.64 7.14 13.47
N GLU A 5 -11.37 5.95 14.02
CA GLU A 5 -10.02 5.48 14.34
C GLU A 5 -9.34 4.71 13.20
N SER A 6 -10.07 4.43 12.12
CA SER A 6 -9.56 3.65 10.98
C SER A 6 -9.09 4.56 9.84
N VAL A 7 -8.05 4.11 9.12
CA VAL A 7 -7.58 4.74 7.88
C VAL A 7 -7.93 3.83 6.71
N LEU A 8 -8.78 4.32 5.80
CA LEU A 8 -9.19 3.61 4.60
C LEU A 8 -8.28 4.01 3.42
N ILE A 9 -7.70 3.01 2.77
CA ILE A 9 -6.90 3.17 1.56
C ILE A 9 -7.66 2.54 0.39
N GLU A 10 -8.00 3.37 -0.59
CA GLU A 10 -8.65 2.93 -1.82
C GLU A 10 -7.65 2.93 -2.98
N ALA A 11 -7.64 1.84 -3.76
CA ALA A 11 -6.80 1.72 -4.95
C ALA A 11 -7.63 1.24 -6.14
N ALA A 12 -7.44 1.87 -7.30
CA ALA A 12 -8.11 1.51 -8.56
C ALA A 12 -7.10 1.48 -9.71
N ALA A 13 -7.12 0.39 -10.49
CA ALA A 13 -6.26 0.20 -11.67
C ALA A 13 -6.94 -0.77 -12.65
N ARG A 14 -6.43 -0.83 -13.90
CA ARG A 14 -6.87 -1.84 -14.89
C ARG A 14 -6.56 -3.27 -14.44
N SER A 15 -5.42 -3.46 -13.79
CA SER A 15 -4.99 -4.70 -13.18
C SER A 15 -3.98 -4.41 -12.08
N PHE A 16 -3.79 -5.38 -11.18
CA PHE A 16 -2.77 -5.33 -10.13
C PHE A 16 -1.87 -6.56 -10.22
N LEU A 17 -0.58 -6.39 -9.91
CA LEU A 17 0.34 -7.51 -9.76
C LEU A 17 0.03 -8.29 -8.48
N HIS A 18 0.54 -9.52 -8.41
CA HIS A 18 0.45 -10.32 -7.20
C HIS A 18 1.04 -9.55 -5.99
N HIS A 19 0.22 -9.40 -4.94
CA HIS A 19 0.46 -8.62 -3.72
C HIS A 19 0.59 -7.09 -3.85
N GLN A 20 0.45 -6.49 -5.04
CA GLN A 20 0.77 -5.07 -5.26
C GLN A 20 0.08 -4.13 -4.25
N VAL A 21 -1.23 -4.29 -4.04
CA VAL A 21 -1.98 -3.44 -3.11
C VAL A 21 -1.47 -3.59 -1.68
N ARG A 22 -1.24 -4.83 -1.23
CA ARG A 22 -0.76 -5.12 0.13
C ARG A 22 0.66 -4.61 0.36
N SER A 23 1.54 -4.69 -0.64
CA SER A 23 2.90 -4.14 -0.56
C SER A 23 2.87 -2.61 -0.44
N MET A 24 2.04 -1.93 -1.24
CA MET A 24 1.89 -0.47 -1.14
C MET A 24 1.37 -0.05 0.24
N VAL A 25 0.31 -0.71 0.73
CA VAL A 25 -0.28 -0.41 2.05
C VAL A 25 0.72 -0.66 3.17
N GLY A 26 1.54 -1.71 3.08
CA GLY A 26 2.59 -1.99 4.06
C GLY A 26 3.61 -0.84 4.15
N CYS A 27 4.08 -0.33 3.01
CA CYS A 27 4.97 0.82 2.97
C CYS A 27 4.32 2.10 3.55
N LEU A 28 3.07 2.37 3.19
CA LEU A 28 2.32 3.53 3.69
C LEU A 28 2.12 3.46 5.21
N ALA A 29 1.86 2.26 5.75
CA ALA A 29 1.74 2.05 7.19
C ALA A 29 3.07 2.32 7.92
N LEU A 30 4.22 1.92 7.35
CA LEU A 30 5.54 2.23 7.92
C LEU A 30 5.79 3.74 8.00
N VAL A 31 5.38 4.50 7.00
CA VAL A 31 5.45 5.98 7.02
C VAL A 31 4.49 6.56 8.06
N GLY A 32 3.22 6.13 8.06
CA GLY A 32 2.21 6.61 9.00
C GLY A 32 2.53 6.32 10.47
N LEU A 33 3.29 5.25 10.74
CA LEU A 33 3.80 4.89 12.07
C LEU A 33 5.14 5.59 12.41
N GLY A 34 5.66 6.45 11.55
CA GLY A 34 6.94 7.16 11.75
C GLY A 34 8.19 6.27 11.65
N ARG A 35 8.05 5.03 11.15
CA ARG A 35 9.18 4.08 11.01
C ARG A 35 10.01 4.34 9.76
N TRP A 36 9.38 4.86 8.71
CA TRP A 36 10.04 5.28 7.48
C TRP A 36 9.84 6.78 7.22
N PRO A 37 10.85 7.49 6.72
CA PRO A 37 10.65 8.83 6.19
C PRO A 37 9.85 8.77 4.88
N GLU A 38 9.04 9.79 4.61
CA GLU A 38 8.19 9.87 3.41
C GLU A 38 8.99 9.68 2.11
N GLN A 39 10.19 10.27 2.04
CA GLN A 39 11.08 10.19 0.88
C GLN A 39 11.42 8.74 0.49
N ARG A 40 11.46 7.82 1.46
CA ARG A 40 11.79 6.41 1.22
C ARG A 40 10.79 5.72 0.29
N ILE A 41 9.54 6.16 0.25
CA ILE A 41 8.54 5.65 -0.69
C ILE A 41 8.96 5.96 -2.13
N ARG A 42 9.42 7.20 -2.38
CA ARG A 42 9.90 7.62 -3.70
C ARG A 42 11.09 6.79 -4.13
N ASP A 43 12.05 6.60 -3.22
CA ASP A 43 13.27 5.85 -3.49
C ASP A 43 12.94 4.38 -3.80
N ALA A 44 12.06 3.75 -3.01
CA ALA A 44 11.62 2.37 -3.23
C ALA A 44 10.88 2.18 -4.57
N LEU A 45 10.13 3.18 -5.03
CA LEU A 45 9.50 3.14 -6.35
C LEU A 45 10.52 3.32 -7.49
N ALA A 46 11.55 4.14 -7.28
CA ALA A 46 12.58 4.43 -8.27
C ALA A 46 13.47 3.21 -8.56
N THR A 47 13.76 2.37 -7.56
CA THR A 47 14.57 1.16 -7.74
C THR A 47 13.88 0.09 -8.59
N ARG A 48 12.55 0.11 -8.67
CA ARG A 48 11.73 -0.96 -9.29
C ARG A 48 12.02 -2.35 -8.72
N ASP A 49 12.55 -2.42 -7.50
CA ASP A 49 12.91 -3.65 -6.81
C ASP A 49 11.89 -3.95 -5.70
N ARG A 50 11.30 -5.15 -5.74
CA ARG A 50 10.35 -5.59 -4.71
C ARG A 50 11.01 -5.70 -3.34
N GLN A 51 12.31 -5.96 -3.26
CA GLN A 51 13.04 -6.04 -1.99
C GLN A 51 13.19 -4.67 -1.32
N ALA A 52 13.02 -3.57 -2.07
CA ALA A 52 13.03 -2.22 -1.51
C ALA A 52 11.71 -1.85 -0.82
N LEU A 53 10.66 -2.67 -0.96
CA LEU A 53 9.36 -2.45 -0.33
C LEU A 53 9.32 -3.00 1.09
N GLY A 54 8.44 -2.44 1.92
CA GLY A 54 8.14 -2.97 3.25
C GLY A 54 7.41 -4.30 3.20
N LEU A 55 7.21 -4.89 4.38
CA LEU A 55 6.41 -6.11 4.54
C LEU A 55 4.99 -5.88 4.00
N ASN A 56 4.42 -6.91 3.39
CA ASN A 56 3.03 -6.86 2.92
C ASN A 56 2.09 -6.64 4.10
N ALA A 57 1.15 -5.70 3.95
CA ALA A 57 0.04 -5.57 4.89
C ALA A 57 -0.72 -6.91 5.02
N PRO A 58 -1.34 -7.23 6.17
CA PRO A 58 -2.15 -8.43 6.33
C PRO A 58 -3.27 -8.54 5.29
N ALA A 59 -3.73 -9.76 4.99
CA ALA A 59 -4.68 -10.00 3.89
C ALA A 59 -6.12 -9.68 4.29
N GLU A 60 -6.45 -9.89 5.56
CA GLU A 60 -7.77 -9.71 6.18
C GLU A 60 -8.30 -8.27 6.12
N GLY A 61 -7.44 -7.29 5.84
CA GLY A 61 -7.81 -5.89 5.64
C GLY A 61 -8.08 -5.50 4.18
N LEU A 62 -7.87 -6.40 3.20
CA LEU A 62 -8.03 -6.09 1.78
C LEU A 62 -9.36 -6.64 1.26
N TYR A 63 -10.17 -5.73 0.70
CA TYR A 63 -11.48 -6.06 0.13
C TYR A 63 -11.56 -5.62 -1.33
N PHE A 64 -12.12 -6.48 -2.18
CA PHE A 64 -12.51 -6.09 -3.54
C PHE A 64 -13.85 -5.34 -3.50
N VAL A 65 -13.86 -4.08 -3.95
CA VAL A 65 -15.04 -3.22 -3.87
C VAL A 65 -15.91 -3.30 -5.12
N ARG A 66 -15.31 -3.14 -6.31
CA ARG A 66 -16.04 -3.15 -7.60
C ARG A 66 -15.11 -3.29 -8.81
N ALA A 67 -15.66 -3.78 -9.91
CA ALA A 67 -15.14 -3.58 -11.26
C ALA A 67 -16.09 -2.65 -12.03
N ARG A 68 -15.52 -1.81 -12.91
CA ARG A 68 -16.28 -0.98 -13.85
C ARG A 68 -16.19 -1.63 -15.24
N TYR A 69 -17.30 -1.62 -15.96
CA TYR A 69 -17.45 -2.18 -17.30
C TYR A 69 -17.79 -1.07 -18.28
#